data_AF-A0A844FUU0-F1
#
_entry.id   AF-A0A844FUU0-F1
#
_cell.length_a   1.000
_cell.length_b   1.000
_cell.length_c   1.000
_cell.angle_alpha   90.00
_cell.angle_beta   90.00
_cell.angle_gamma   90.00
#
_symmetry.space_group_name_H-M   'P 1'
#
loop_
_entity.id
_entity.type
_entity.pdbx_description
1 polymer ?
#
loop_
_entity_poly.entity_id
_entity_poly.type
_entity_poly.pdbx_seq_one_letter_code
_entity_poly.pdbx_strand_id
1 'polypeptide(L)'
;MTNILIVVGFGIVIVLLLMNLLKKDHTRELSRIEKGIEDNTRTLLEDKANKEAYEKSFAMILSETMKTREYLGVSDAKLSRIATSVNAMNNIMVNNKKRGNFGEYTLYHLLSLYFGESESIYETQYHLSNGRIVDAALHIPGSDRILAIDSKFPVDHFAQIDNNQDAKKAFRQDVKKHIHDIASKYINEDTVEEALMFIPSEAIYLYICQEESSLIDEAHKAHVLITSPSTLMGVAFTLINITKDFKRSQNLERVEKEILALKENSVRMCDRYEKVENTLQTLQRQYRELGISVHKIDDRIGQIYDGEA
;
A
#
# COMPACT_ATOMS: atom_id res chain seq x y z
N MET A 1 11.53 -13.27 26.46
CA MET A 1 12.07 -12.09 25.75
C MET A 1 12.66 -12.44 24.39
N THR A 2 13.44 -13.53 24.26
CA THR A 2 14.04 -13.98 22.99
C THR A 2 13.01 -14.27 21.88
N ASN A 3 11.87 -14.89 22.22
CA ASN A 3 10.83 -15.23 21.22
C ASN A 3 10.05 -14.02 20.69
N ILE A 4 9.91 -12.94 21.47
CA ILE A 4 9.27 -11.69 21.04
C ILE A 4 10.17 -10.96 20.02
N LEU A 5 11.49 -10.97 20.26
CA LEU A 5 12.47 -10.40 19.32
C LEU A 5 12.45 -11.13 17.98
N ILE A 6 12.21 -12.44 17.99
CA ILE A 6 12.12 -13.27 16.78
C ILE A 6 10.81 -13.01 16.02
N VAL A 7 9.67 -12.85 16.68
CA VAL A 7 8.37 -12.56 16.00
C VAL A 7 8.35 -11.16 15.40
N VAL A 8 8.85 -10.16 16.14
CA VAL A 8 9.05 -8.81 15.62
C VAL A 8 10.07 -8.86 14.48
N GLY A 9 11.14 -9.63 14.64
CA GLY A 9 12.14 -9.89 13.59
C GLY A 9 11.55 -10.53 12.34
N PHE A 10 10.63 -11.50 12.45
CA PHE A 10 10.06 -12.22 11.32
C PHE A 10 8.99 -11.41 10.59
N GLY A 11 8.16 -10.67 11.32
CA GLY A 11 7.25 -9.68 10.72
C GLY A 11 8.01 -8.57 10.00
N ILE A 12 9.08 -8.06 10.63
CA ILE A 12 10.02 -7.12 10.00
C ILE A 12 10.73 -7.78 8.81
N VAL A 13 11.11 -9.06 8.86
CA VAL A 13 11.77 -9.76 7.75
C VAL A 13 10.82 -10.00 6.59
N ILE A 14 9.54 -10.31 6.83
CA ILE A 14 8.52 -10.43 5.77
C ILE A 14 8.25 -9.06 5.14
N VAL A 15 8.12 -8.01 5.95
CA VAL A 15 8.00 -6.63 5.48
C VAL A 15 9.27 -6.18 4.76
N LEU A 16 10.45 -6.60 5.22
CA LEU A 16 11.74 -6.31 4.59
C LEU A 16 11.94 -7.13 3.32
N LEU A 17 11.46 -8.37 3.22
CA LEU A 17 11.47 -9.19 2.00
C LEU A 17 10.54 -8.57 0.95
N LEU A 18 9.35 -8.12 1.38
CA LEU A 18 8.42 -7.35 0.56
C LEU A 18 9.00 -5.97 0.19
N MET A 19 9.78 -5.32 1.06
CA MET A 19 10.53 -4.09 0.75
C MET A 19 11.76 -4.35 -0.12
N ASN A 20 12.41 -5.51 -0.03
CA ASN A 20 13.61 -5.85 -0.81
C ASN A 20 13.21 -6.18 -2.26
N LEU A 21 11.96 -6.62 -2.46
CA LEU A 21 11.29 -6.65 -3.76
C LEU A 21 10.94 -5.24 -4.30
N LEU A 22 11.03 -4.18 -3.48
CA LEU A 22 10.55 -2.83 -3.81
C LEU A 22 11.54 -1.67 -3.61
N LYS A 23 12.78 -1.89 -3.14
CA LYS A 23 13.69 -0.76 -2.86
C LYS A 23 14.69 -0.46 -3.99
N LYS A 24 14.38 0.63 -4.70
CA LYS A 24 15.36 1.69 -4.99
C LYS A 24 14.88 3.01 -4.35
N ASP A 25 15.75 3.53 -3.49
CA ASP A 25 15.91 4.92 -2.99
C ASP A 25 15.18 5.48 -1.73
N HIS A 26 16.07 5.84 -0.78
CA HIS A 26 16.16 6.97 0.17
C HIS A 26 15.54 6.93 1.59
N THR A 27 16.39 7.37 2.54
CA THR A 27 16.30 7.23 4.00
C THR A 27 16.63 8.56 4.65
N ARG A 28 15.79 9.07 5.58
CA ARG A 28 16.13 9.89 6.78
C ARG A 28 14.88 10.58 7.35
N GLU A 29 14.15 9.93 8.26
CA GLU A 29 13.20 10.62 9.18
C GLU A 29 12.70 9.73 10.34
N LEU A 30 13.56 8.89 10.93
CA LEU A 30 13.13 7.90 11.95
C LEU A 30 13.43 8.26 13.42
N SER A 31 14.14 9.35 13.72
CA SER A 31 14.60 9.64 15.09
C SER A 31 13.65 10.48 15.96
N ARG A 32 12.52 10.96 15.42
CA ARG A 32 11.58 11.83 16.18
C ARG A 32 10.39 11.08 16.78
N ILE A 33 10.13 9.84 16.34
CA ILE A 33 8.94 9.07 16.71
C ILE A 33 9.19 8.18 17.95
N GLU A 34 10.42 7.74 18.20
CA GLU A 34 10.77 6.92 19.37
C GLU A 34 10.46 7.61 20.70
N LYS A 35 10.66 8.93 20.78
CA LYS A 35 10.44 9.71 22.02
C LYS A 35 8.98 9.85 22.44
N GLY A 36 8.03 9.66 21.53
CA GLY A 36 6.60 9.81 21.84
C GLY A 36 5.96 8.58 22.47
N ILE A 37 6.65 7.44 22.51
CA ILE A 37 6.09 6.14 22.91
C ILE A 37 6.43 5.77 24.36
N GLU A 38 7.48 6.36 24.95
CA GLU A 38 7.92 6.02 26.32
C GLU A 38 6.99 6.52 27.44
N ASP A 39 6.20 7.58 27.21
CA ASP A 39 5.52 8.28 28.29
C ASP A 39 4.18 7.67 28.74
N ASN A 40 3.64 6.65 28.05
CA ASN A 40 2.24 6.21 28.28
C ASN A 40 2.06 4.85 28.99
N THR A 41 3.12 4.27 29.56
CA THR A 41 3.09 2.95 30.20
C THR A 41 3.36 3.00 31.69
N ARG A 42 2.35 3.38 32.47
CA ARG A 42 2.27 3.00 33.89
C ARG A 42 0.81 2.89 34.32
N THR A 43 0.33 1.66 34.46
CA THR A 43 -0.38 1.05 35.62
C THR A 43 -1.37 -0.05 35.16
N LEU A 44 -1.40 -1.16 35.92
CA LEU A 44 -2.44 -2.22 36.05
C LEU A 44 -2.18 -3.59 35.38
N LEU A 45 -1.38 -4.37 36.11
CA LEU A 45 -1.37 -5.85 36.25
C LEU A 45 -2.80 -6.37 36.54
N GLU A 46 -3.26 -7.58 36.23
CA GLU A 46 -2.64 -8.89 35.96
C GLU A 46 -3.66 -9.71 35.11
N ASP A 47 -3.25 -10.84 34.52
CA ASP A 47 -3.97 -11.67 33.52
C ASP A 47 -3.97 -11.16 32.06
N LYS A 48 -3.39 -9.97 31.84
CA LYS A 48 -3.25 -9.29 30.54
C LYS A 48 -2.00 -9.65 29.73
N ALA A 49 -1.03 -10.38 30.29
CA ALA A 49 0.33 -10.47 29.72
C ALA A 49 0.38 -10.98 28.27
N ASN A 50 -0.53 -11.89 27.88
CA ASN A 50 -0.64 -12.33 26.50
C ASN A 50 -1.48 -11.38 25.63
N LYS A 51 -2.60 -10.86 26.14
CA LYS A 51 -3.46 -9.92 25.39
C LYS A 51 -2.77 -8.60 25.09
N GLU A 52 -1.99 -8.07 26.03
CA GLU A 52 -1.25 -6.82 25.91
C GLU A 52 -0.02 -7.00 25.01
N ALA A 53 0.64 -8.17 25.05
CA ALA A 53 1.68 -8.52 24.08
C ALA A 53 1.11 -8.68 22.66
N TYR A 54 -0.10 -9.24 22.51
CA TYR A 54 -0.81 -9.32 21.23
C TYR A 54 -1.25 -7.94 20.74
N GLU A 55 -1.88 -7.12 21.59
CA GLU A 55 -2.29 -5.75 21.27
C GLU A 55 -1.08 -4.86 20.94
N LYS A 56 0.04 -5.02 21.65
CA LYS A 56 1.28 -4.29 21.38
C LYS A 56 1.98 -4.76 20.11
N SER A 57 2.01 -6.05 19.82
CA SER A 57 2.55 -6.59 18.56
C SER A 57 1.67 -6.19 17.38
N PHE A 58 0.35 -6.25 17.54
CA PHE A 58 -0.63 -5.74 16.58
C PHE A 58 -0.45 -4.24 16.36
N ALA A 59 -0.41 -3.43 17.42
CA ALA A 59 -0.19 -1.99 17.33
C ALA A 59 1.16 -1.66 16.69
N MET A 60 2.19 -2.48 16.91
CA MET A 60 3.51 -2.31 16.28
C MET A 60 3.48 -2.68 14.80
N ILE A 61 2.90 -3.82 14.41
CA ILE A 61 2.72 -4.22 13.00
C ILE A 61 1.85 -3.20 12.28
N LEU A 62 0.74 -2.79 12.89
CA LEU A 62 -0.14 -1.75 12.39
C LEU A 62 0.60 -0.41 12.29
N SER A 63 1.39 -0.03 13.30
CA SER A 63 2.20 1.19 13.29
C SER A 63 3.29 1.16 12.21
N GLU A 64 3.95 0.03 11.99
CA GLU A 64 4.99 -0.11 10.96
C GLU A 64 4.37 -0.11 9.55
N THR A 65 3.23 -0.79 9.40
CA THR A 65 2.41 -0.69 8.18
C THR A 65 1.89 0.73 7.98
N MET A 66 1.55 1.45 9.06
CA MET A 66 1.18 2.86 9.06
C MET A 66 2.35 3.80 8.82
N LYS A 67 3.60 3.49 9.19
CA LYS A 67 4.81 4.28 8.85
C LYS A 67 5.15 4.18 7.38
N THR A 68 4.70 3.12 6.71
CA THR A 68 4.61 3.05 5.24
C THR A 68 3.65 4.12 4.67
N ARG A 69 2.98 4.91 5.55
CA ARG A 69 2.21 6.16 5.38
C ARG A 69 2.52 6.95 4.12
N GLU A 70 3.80 7.24 3.93
CA GLU A 70 4.27 8.24 2.98
C GLU A 70 4.15 7.73 1.55
N TYR A 71 4.15 6.41 1.36
CA TYR A 71 4.00 5.75 0.07
C TYR A 71 2.53 5.50 -0.31
N LEU A 72 1.59 5.47 0.65
CA LEU A 72 0.27 4.89 0.45
C LEU A 72 -0.85 5.88 0.06
N GLY A 73 -0.74 7.16 0.45
CA GLY A 73 -1.73 8.20 0.11
C GLY A 73 -3.17 7.88 0.56
N VAL A 74 -3.34 7.02 1.56
CA VAL A 74 -4.64 6.66 2.16
C VAL A 74 -4.95 7.63 3.31
N SER A 75 -6.19 8.12 3.40
CA SER A 75 -6.56 9.09 4.44
C SER A 75 -6.58 8.49 5.85
N ASP A 76 -6.16 9.28 6.84
CA ASP A 76 -6.14 8.89 8.26
C ASP A 76 -7.53 8.39 8.75
N ALA A 77 -8.61 8.95 8.21
CA ALA A 77 -9.98 8.53 8.50
C ALA A 77 -10.31 7.12 7.97
N LYS A 78 -9.81 6.74 6.78
CA LYS A 78 -10.03 5.40 6.22
C LYS A 78 -9.25 4.36 7.02
N LEU A 79 -8.03 4.68 7.44
CA LEU A 79 -7.20 3.84 8.28
C LEU A 79 -7.80 3.63 9.68
N SER A 80 -8.29 4.70 10.31
CA SER A 80 -8.95 4.62 11.61
C SER A 80 -10.20 3.72 11.55
N ARG A 81 -10.98 3.81 10.46
CA ARG A 81 -12.11 2.91 10.23
C ARG A 81 -11.68 1.46 10.08
N ILE A 82 -10.66 1.18 9.26
CA ILE A 82 -10.11 -0.16 9.08
C ILE A 82 -9.64 -0.75 10.42
N ALA A 83 -8.84 0.00 11.17
CA ALA A 83 -8.31 -0.45 12.46
C ALA A 83 -9.44 -0.73 13.48
N THR A 84 -10.47 0.13 13.50
CA THR A 84 -11.65 -0.07 14.36
C THR A 84 -12.42 -1.33 13.97
N SER A 85 -12.61 -1.57 12.67
CA SER A 85 -13.29 -2.78 12.17
C SER A 85 -12.51 -4.05 12.45
N VAL A 86 -11.18 -4.05 12.26
CA VAL A 86 -10.31 -5.20 12.59
C VAL A 86 -10.39 -5.52 14.09
N ASN A 87 -10.33 -4.51 14.95
CA ASN A 87 -10.47 -4.69 16.40
C ASN A 87 -11.85 -5.22 16.80
N ALA A 88 -12.92 -4.74 16.15
CA ALA A 88 -14.28 -5.23 16.41
C ALA A 88 -14.44 -6.71 16.01
N MET A 89 -13.83 -7.13 14.90
CA MET A 89 -13.88 -8.50 14.41
C MET A 89 -13.16 -9.49 15.32
N ASN A 90 -12.00 -9.10 15.86
CA ASN A 90 -11.26 -9.90 16.84
C ASN A 90 -12.12 -10.23 18.08
N ASN A 91 -12.97 -9.30 18.53
CA ASN A 91 -13.84 -9.51 19.70
C ASN A 91 -15.03 -10.44 19.41
N ILE A 92 -15.55 -10.46 18.19
CA ILE A 92 -16.73 -11.28 17.81
C ILE A 92 -16.36 -12.76 17.70
N MET A 93 -15.16 -13.05 17.19
CA MET A 93 -14.73 -14.43 16.94
C MET A 93 -14.47 -15.25 18.21
N VAL A 94 -14.16 -14.58 19.33
CA VAL A 94 -14.00 -15.23 20.64
C VAL A 94 -15.33 -15.81 21.16
N ASN A 95 -16.49 -15.36 20.66
CA ASN A 95 -17.75 -15.50 21.38
C ASN A 95 -18.91 -16.22 20.67
N ASN A 96 -18.77 -16.88 19.49
CA ASN A 96 -19.95 -17.53 18.88
C ASN A 96 -19.78 -18.77 17.98
N LYS A 97 -20.83 -19.61 18.00
CA LYS A 97 -21.01 -20.94 17.37
C LYS A 97 -21.25 -20.95 15.85
N LYS A 98 -21.06 -19.84 15.12
CA LYS A 98 -21.25 -19.77 13.65
C LYS A 98 -19.90 -19.78 12.92
N ARG A 99 -19.11 -20.83 13.11
CA ARG A 99 -17.71 -20.93 12.63
C ARG A 99 -17.57 -21.16 11.12
N GLY A 100 -18.57 -21.76 10.45
CA GLY A 100 -18.43 -22.23 9.07
C GLY A 100 -18.15 -21.15 8.01
N ASN A 101 -18.83 -20.00 8.08
CA ASN A 101 -18.70 -18.92 7.07
C ASN A 101 -18.08 -17.63 7.64
N PHE A 102 -17.58 -17.68 8.89
CA PHE A 102 -17.06 -16.47 9.54
C PHE A 102 -15.73 -16.02 8.94
N GLY A 103 -14.88 -16.98 8.53
CA GLY A 103 -13.63 -16.70 7.83
C GLY A 103 -13.86 -15.97 6.51
N GLU A 104 -14.71 -16.52 5.65
CA GLU A 104 -15.11 -15.94 4.36
C GLU A 104 -15.73 -14.54 4.55
N TYR A 105 -16.68 -14.39 5.49
CA TYR A 105 -17.29 -13.10 5.78
C TYR A 105 -16.27 -12.04 6.21
N THR A 106 -15.33 -12.43 7.09
CA THR A 106 -14.27 -11.54 7.58
C THR A 106 -13.36 -11.13 6.43
N LEU A 107 -12.94 -12.09 5.60
CA LEU A 107 -12.13 -11.82 4.42
C LEU A 107 -12.84 -10.83 3.49
N TYR A 108 -14.08 -11.07 3.10
CA TYR A 108 -14.82 -10.21 2.16
C TYR A 108 -15.01 -8.81 2.71
N HIS A 109 -15.34 -8.69 3.99
CA HIS A 109 -15.47 -7.39 4.61
C HIS A 109 -14.15 -6.63 4.61
N LEU A 110 -13.03 -7.27 4.95
CA LEU A 110 -11.71 -6.63 4.92
C LEU A 110 -11.33 -6.20 3.50
N LEU A 111 -11.52 -7.06 2.50
CA LEU A 111 -11.29 -6.72 1.10
C LEU A 111 -12.14 -5.51 0.66
N SER A 112 -13.42 -5.46 1.04
CA SER A 112 -14.30 -4.33 0.74
C SER A 112 -13.84 -3.02 1.42
N LEU A 113 -13.29 -3.11 2.63
CA LEU A 113 -12.73 -1.94 3.32
C LEU A 113 -11.46 -1.44 2.64
N TYR A 114 -10.60 -2.35 2.19
CA TYR A 114 -9.33 -2.02 1.55
C TYR A 114 -9.56 -1.44 0.16
N PHE A 115 -10.28 -2.18 -0.69
CA PHE A 115 -10.38 -1.95 -2.12
C PHE A 115 -11.71 -1.31 -2.57
N GLY A 116 -12.71 -1.19 -1.69
CA GLY A 116 -14.07 -0.80 -2.09
C GLY A 116 -14.79 -1.93 -2.82
N GLU A 117 -15.73 -1.61 -3.72
CA GLU A 117 -16.46 -2.59 -4.54
C GLU A 117 -15.79 -2.83 -5.91
N SER A 118 -14.47 -2.69 -5.98
CA SER A 118 -13.75 -2.77 -7.26
C SER A 118 -13.46 -4.21 -7.69
N GLU A 119 -14.33 -4.77 -8.53
CA GLU A 119 -14.14 -6.08 -9.18
C GLU A 119 -12.83 -6.17 -9.99
N SER A 120 -12.31 -5.03 -10.48
CA SER A 120 -11.02 -4.99 -11.20
C SER A 120 -9.78 -5.26 -10.33
N ILE A 121 -9.92 -5.27 -9.00
CA ILE A 121 -8.79 -5.47 -8.06
C ILE A 121 -8.94 -6.80 -7.33
N TYR A 122 -10.16 -7.18 -6.98
CA TYR A 122 -10.42 -8.47 -6.37
C TYR A 122 -11.78 -9.01 -6.78
N GLU A 123 -11.88 -10.33 -6.78
CA GLU A 123 -13.13 -11.07 -6.97
C GLU A 123 -13.31 -12.06 -5.81
N THR A 124 -14.56 -12.31 -5.43
CA THR A 124 -14.91 -13.35 -4.44
C THR A 124 -15.45 -14.57 -5.16
N GLN A 125 -15.23 -15.77 -4.61
CA GLN A 125 -15.67 -17.03 -5.21
C GLN A 125 -15.19 -17.19 -6.66
N TYR A 126 -13.92 -16.85 -6.92
CA TYR A 126 -13.34 -16.86 -8.26
C TYR A 126 -13.09 -18.30 -8.74
N HIS A 127 -13.47 -18.58 -9.97
CA HIS A 127 -13.35 -19.90 -10.59
C HIS A 127 -12.02 -20.01 -11.34
N LEU A 128 -11.17 -20.95 -10.92
CA LEU A 128 -9.95 -21.32 -11.62
C LEU A 128 -10.25 -22.26 -12.79
N SER A 129 -9.37 -22.29 -13.80
CA SER A 129 -9.48 -23.17 -14.97
C SER A 129 -9.50 -24.66 -14.60
N ASN A 130 -8.85 -25.02 -13.49
CA ASN A 130 -8.82 -26.38 -12.95
C ASN A 130 -10.13 -26.81 -12.25
N GLY A 131 -11.17 -25.97 -12.28
CA GLY A 131 -12.50 -26.24 -11.70
C GLY A 131 -12.58 -26.02 -10.18
N ARG A 132 -11.53 -25.52 -9.54
CA ARG A 132 -11.55 -25.11 -8.13
C ARG A 132 -12.06 -23.69 -7.99
N ILE A 133 -12.66 -23.40 -6.84
CA ILE A 133 -13.15 -22.07 -6.47
C ILE A 133 -12.30 -21.58 -5.32
N VAL A 134 -11.67 -20.42 -5.47
CA VAL A 134 -10.95 -19.73 -4.39
C VAL A 134 -11.91 -18.81 -3.65
N ASP A 135 -11.71 -18.61 -2.35
CA ASP A 135 -12.59 -17.74 -1.58
C ASP A 135 -12.47 -16.29 -2.06
N ALA A 136 -11.25 -15.82 -2.30
CA ALA A 136 -11.01 -14.57 -3.01
C ALA A 136 -9.79 -14.66 -3.96
N ALA A 137 -9.83 -13.88 -5.04
CA ALA A 137 -8.74 -13.68 -5.98
C ALA A 137 -8.35 -12.21 -6.01
N LEU A 138 -7.06 -11.91 -5.89
CA LEU A 138 -6.51 -10.56 -6.07
C LEU A 138 -5.86 -10.44 -7.45
N HIS A 139 -6.30 -9.48 -8.25
CA HIS A 139 -5.80 -9.27 -9.61
C HIS A 139 -4.45 -8.56 -9.61
N ILE A 140 -3.44 -9.17 -10.24
CA ILE A 140 -2.09 -8.59 -10.33
C ILE A 140 -2.00 -7.63 -11.51
N PRO A 141 -1.69 -6.34 -11.29
CA PRO A 141 -1.63 -5.36 -12.37
C PRO A 141 -0.61 -5.74 -13.45
N GLY A 142 -1.06 -5.79 -14.70
CA GLY A 142 -0.20 -6.12 -15.85
C GLY A 142 0.03 -7.62 -16.05
N SER A 143 -0.72 -8.47 -15.35
CA SER A 143 -0.72 -9.91 -15.50
C SER A 143 -2.16 -10.42 -15.56
N ASP A 144 -2.41 -11.49 -16.31
CA ASP A 144 -3.69 -12.20 -16.27
C ASP A 144 -3.78 -13.17 -15.08
N ARG A 145 -2.70 -13.29 -14.30
CA ARG A 145 -2.62 -14.15 -13.11
C ARG A 145 -3.17 -13.47 -11.87
N ILE A 146 -3.75 -14.28 -11.00
CA ILE A 146 -4.31 -13.83 -9.71
C ILE A 146 -3.48 -14.33 -8.51
N LEU A 147 -3.58 -13.64 -7.39
CA LEU A 147 -3.14 -14.13 -6.08
C LEU A 147 -4.35 -14.71 -5.34
N ALA A 148 -4.35 -16.03 -5.17
CA ALA A 148 -5.45 -16.77 -4.55
C ALA A 148 -5.43 -16.62 -3.02
N ILE A 149 -6.61 -16.50 -2.41
CA ILE A 149 -6.81 -16.46 -0.97
C ILE A 149 -7.81 -17.55 -0.57
N ASP A 150 -7.41 -18.41 0.37
CA ASP A 150 -8.28 -19.37 1.03
C ASP A 150 -8.46 -18.98 2.50
N SER A 151 -9.70 -18.96 2.98
CA SER A 151 -10.07 -18.53 4.34
C SER A 151 -10.53 -19.69 5.23
N LYS A 152 -10.43 -20.94 4.76
CA LYS A 152 -11.00 -22.12 5.41
C LYS A 152 -10.05 -22.72 6.43
N PHE A 153 -9.85 -22.00 7.53
CA PHE A 153 -8.99 -22.44 8.61
C PHE A 153 -9.74 -23.25 9.68
N PRO A 154 -9.29 -24.48 10.02
CA PRO A 154 -9.91 -25.29 11.09
C PRO A 154 -9.54 -24.76 12.48
N VAL A 155 -10.51 -24.24 13.21
CA VAL A 155 -10.33 -23.62 14.55
C VAL A 155 -10.52 -24.62 15.70
N ASP A 156 -11.04 -25.81 15.43
CA ASP A 156 -11.64 -26.65 16.48
C ASP A 156 -10.62 -27.25 17.45
N HIS A 157 -9.46 -27.69 16.97
CA HIS A 157 -8.39 -28.18 17.84
C HIS A 157 -7.69 -27.06 18.61
N PHE A 158 -7.69 -25.82 18.10
CA PHE A 158 -7.08 -24.68 18.80
C PHE A 158 -7.78 -24.34 20.12
N ALA A 159 -9.08 -24.62 20.25
CA ALA A 159 -9.81 -24.34 21.48
C ALA A 159 -9.36 -25.21 22.68
N GLN A 160 -8.62 -26.30 22.44
CA GLN A 160 -8.25 -27.29 23.46
C GLN A 160 -6.75 -27.40 23.70
N ILE A 161 -5.90 -26.59 23.05
CA ILE A 161 -4.44 -26.82 23.06
C ILE A 161 -3.83 -26.68 24.45
N ASP A 162 -4.35 -25.77 25.28
CA ASP A 162 -3.78 -25.47 26.60
C ASP A 162 -4.01 -26.63 27.58
N ASN A 163 -5.04 -27.44 27.32
CA ASN A 163 -5.49 -28.51 28.21
C ASN A 163 -5.17 -29.91 27.66
N ASN A 164 -4.66 -30.03 26.42
CA ASN A 164 -4.48 -31.31 25.76
C ASN A 164 -3.32 -31.30 24.74
N GLN A 165 -2.26 -32.07 25.03
CA GLN A 165 -1.13 -32.26 24.10
C GLN A 165 -1.53 -32.91 22.78
N ASP A 166 -2.50 -33.80 22.77
CA ASP A 166 -2.99 -34.44 21.54
C ASP A 166 -3.74 -33.44 20.67
N ALA A 167 -4.44 -32.47 21.28
CA ALA A 167 -5.06 -31.36 20.54
C ALA A 167 -4.00 -30.45 19.89
N LYS A 168 -2.86 -30.21 20.55
CA LYS A 168 -1.74 -29.47 19.95
C LYS A 168 -1.16 -30.19 18.72
N LYS A 169 -0.99 -31.52 18.79
CA LYS A 169 -0.53 -32.33 17.64
C LYS A 169 -1.54 -32.33 16.51
N ALA A 170 -2.82 -32.51 16.83
CA ALA A 170 -3.90 -32.48 15.84
C ALA A 170 -3.99 -31.11 15.14
N PHE A 171 -3.91 -30.01 15.91
CA PHE A 171 -3.84 -28.66 15.35
C PHE A 171 -2.67 -28.50 14.38
N ARG A 172 -1.46 -28.90 14.76
CA ARG A 172 -0.29 -28.85 13.87
C ARG A 172 -0.53 -29.64 12.57
N GLN A 173 -1.11 -30.83 12.68
CA GLN A 173 -1.40 -31.67 11.52
C GLN A 173 -2.45 -31.05 10.60
N ASP A 174 -3.49 -30.44 11.15
CA ASP A 174 -4.52 -29.76 10.39
C ASP A 174 -3.98 -28.56 9.61
N VAL A 175 -3.18 -27.70 10.28
CA VAL A 175 -2.55 -26.55 9.62
C VAL A 175 -1.63 -27.00 8.49
N LYS A 176 -0.80 -28.03 8.77
CA LYS A 176 0.09 -28.61 7.77
C LYS A 176 -0.68 -29.16 6.57
N LYS A 177 -1.77 -29.92 6.81
CA LYS A 177 -2.63 -30.43 5.74
C LYS A 177 -3.20 -29.28 4.91
N HIS A 178 -3.68 -28.23 5.57
CA HIS A 178 -4.29 -27.10 4.90
C HIS A 178 -3.30 -26.32 4.02
N ILE A 179 -2.06 -26.13 4.48
CA ILE A 179 -0.96 -25.58 3.67
C ILE A 179 -0.79 -26.36 2.35
N HIS A 180 -0.71 -27.69 2.43
CA HIS A 180 -0.52 -28.53 1.23
C HIS A 180 -1.77 -28.56 0.34
N ASP A 181 -2.95 -28.54 0.95
CA ASP A 181 -4.22 -28.46 0.22
C ASP A 181 -4.32 -27.14 -0.57
N ILE A 182 -3.93 -26.01 0.03
CA ILE A 182 -3.90 -24.70 -0.65
C ILE A 182 -2.91 -24.73 -1.81
N ALA A 183 -1.67 -25.16 -1.55
CA ALA A 183 -0.62 -25.21 -2.56
C ALA A 183 -1.07 -26.06 -3.76
N SER A 184 -1.62 -27.25 -3.52
CA SER A 184 -2.04 -28.17 -4.59
C SER A 184 -3.29 -27.74 -5.34
N LYS A 185 -4.25 -27.06 -4.69
CA LYS A 185 -5.50 -26.65 -5.33
C LYS A 185 -5.36 -25.37 -6.13
N TYR A 186 -4.56 -24.43 -5.64
CA TYR A 186 -4.62 -23.05 -6.11
C TYR A 186 -3.36 -22.59 -6.82
N ILE A 187 -2.19 -23.17 -6.58
CA ILE A 187 -0.96 -22.74 -7.27
C ILE A 187 -0.89 -23.45 -8.63
N ASN A 188 -1.23 -22.72 -9.69
CA ASN A 188 -1.26 -23.22 -11.06
C ASN A 188 -1.00 -22.10 -12.10
N GLU A 189 -1.29 -22.35 -13.37
CA GLU A 189 -1.04 -21.41 -14.47
C GLU A 189 -1.89 -20.13 -14.44
N ASP A 190 -3.05 -20.16 -13.79
CA ASP A 190 -3.94 -19.00 -13.59
C ASP A 190 -3.49 -18.12 -12.41
N THR A 191 -2.60 -18.62 -11.55
CA THR A 191 -2.18 -17.92 -10.33
C THR A 191 -0.73 -17.49 -10.39
N VAL A 192 -0.37 -16.57 -9.50
CA VAL A 192 1.04 -16.34 -9.18
C VAL A 192 1.63 -17.57 -8.47
N GLU A 193 2.96 -17.54 -8.27
CA GLU A 193 3.70 -18.67 -7.69
C GLU A 193 3.33 -18.92 -6.22
N GLU A 194 2.66 -17.96 -5.57
CA GLU A 194 2.21 -18.03 -4.19
C GLU A 194 0.69 -17.99 -4.03
N ALA A 195 0.20 -18.57 -2.92
CA ALA A 195 -1.17 -18.45 -2.46
C ALA A 195 -1.25 -17.99 -1.00
N LEU A 196 -2.34 -17.33 -0.60
CA LEU A 196 -2.55 -16.86 0.76
C LEU A 196 -3.45 -17.82 1.53
N MET A 197 -3.00 -18.21 2.73
CA MET A 197 -3.81 -18.85 3.75
C MET A 197 -4.26 -17.78 4.76
N PHE A 198 -5.54 -17.40 4.71
CA PHE A 198 -6.10 -16.39 5.60
C PHE A 198 -6.65 -17.03 6.88
N ILE A 199 -6.05 -16.64 8.01
CA ILE A 199 -6.48 -17.02 9.35
C ILE A 199 -7.29 -15.84 9.93
N PRO A 200 -8.61 -15.96 10.08
CA PRO A 200 -9.44 -14.85 10.57
C PRO A 200 -9.13 -14.43 12.01
N SER A 201 -8.41 -15.28 12.75
CA SER A 201 -7.99 -15.04 14.12
C SER A 201 -6.57 -14.49 14.21
N GLU A 202 -6.45 -13.27 14.74
CA GLU A 202 -5.13 -12.73 15.08
C GLU A 202 -4.42 -13.57 16.14
N ALA A 203 -5.15 -14.06 17.15
CA ALA A 203 -4.57 -14.86 18.23
C ALA A 203 -4.01 -16.20 17.74
N ILE A 204 -4.71 -16.89 16.82
CA ILE A 204 -4.22 -18.13 16.23
C ILE A 204 -3.01 -17.87 15.34
N TYR A 205 -3.06 -16.82 14.51
CA TYR A 205 -1.93 -16.43 13.68
C TYR A 205 -0.68 -16.18 14.52
N LEU A 206 -0.80 -15.37 15.57
CA LEU A 206 0.32 -15.05 16.46
C LEU A 206 0.81 -16.28 17.23
N TYR A 207 -0.08 -17.17 17.65
CA TYR A 207 0.29 -18.46 18.22
C TYR A 207 1.14 -19.29 17.24
N ILE A 208 0.73 -19.42 15.98
CA ILE A 208 1.49 -20.17 14.98
C ILE A 208 2.88 -19.55 14.80
N CYS A 209 2.95 -18.22 14.69
CA CYS A 209 4.23 -17.52 14.58
C CYS A 209 5.16 -17.71 15.80
N GLN A 210 4.59 -17.80 17.01
CA GLN A 210 5.34 -17.87 18.27
C GLN A 210 5.77 -19.28 18.65
N GLU A 211 4.82 -20.23 18.58
CA GLU A 211 4.95 -21.56 19.16
C GLU A 211 5.14 -22.65 18.10
N GLU A 212 4.88 -22.34 16.82
CA GLU A 212 4.86 -23.29 15.72
C GLU A 212 5.60 -22.76 14.48
N SER A 213 6.77 -22.15 14.68
CA SER A 213 7.59 -21.57 13.60
C SER A 213 7.90 -22.54 12.45
N SER A 214 8.00 -23.84 12.74
CA SER A 214 8.16 -24.88 11.70
C SER A 214 7.02 -24.93 10.69
N LEU A 215 5.80 -24.54 11.09
CA LEU A 215 4.66 -24.44 10.17
C LEU A 215 4.80 -23.24 9.24
N ILE A 216 5.40 -22.14 9.70
CA ILE A 216 5.70 -20.98 8.84
C ILE A 216 6.72 -21.37 7.77
N ASP A 217 7.80 -22.04 8.16
CA ASP A 217 8.82 -22.52 7.23
C ASP A 217 8.26 -23.51 6.21
N GLU A 218 7.37 -24.39 6.66
CA GLU A 218 6.68 -25.36 5.81
C GLU A 218 5.71 -24.68 4.83
N ALA A 219 4.95 -23.69 5.29
CA ALA A 219 4.10 -22.87 4.44
C ALA A 219 4.92 -22.16 3.36
N HIS A 220 6.03 -21.52 3.74
CA HIS A 220 6.92 -20.84 2.81
C HIS A 220 7.50 -21.80 1.76
N LYS A 221 7.94 -23.01 2.16
CA LYS A 221 8.43 -24.03 1.21
C LYS A 221 7.35 -24.54 0.26
N ALA A 222 6.09 -24.53 0.69
CA ALA A 222 4.94 -24.87 -0.13
C ALA A 222 4.42 -23.68 -0.95
N HIS A 223 5.13 -22.54 -0.95
CA HIS A 223 4.70 -21.28 -1.58
C HIS A 223 3.33 -20.78 -1.06
N VAL A 224 3.04 -21.03 0.22
CA VAL A 224 1.85 -20.55 0.90
C VAL A 224 2.25 -19.50 1.93
N LEU A 225 1.68 -18.31 1.82
CA LEU A 225 1.86 -17.25 2.80
C LEU A 225 0.69 -17.25 3.79
N ILE A 226 1.01 -17.44 5.07
CA ILE A 226 0.01 -17.35 6.13
C ILE A 226 -0.25 -15.88 6.46
N THR A 227 -1.52 -15.50 6.46
CA THR A 227 -1.95 -14.13 6.75
C THR A 227 -3.06 -14.11 7.81
N SER A 228 -3.23 -12.95 8.42
CA SER A 228 -4.27 -12.59 9.38
C SER A 228 -4.90 -11.26 8.95
N PRO A 229 -5.95 -10.76 9.61
CA PRO A 229 -6.51 -9.44 9.29
C PRO A 229 -5.45 -8.33 9.18
N SER A 230 -4.47 -8.31 10.08
CA SER A 230 -3.41 -7.30 10.11
C SER A 230 -2.43 -7.45 8.95
N THR A 231 -1.98 -8.68 8.68
CA THR A 231 -0.95 -8.92 7.66
C THR A 231 -1.55 -8.92 6.25
N LEU A 232 -2.81 -9.30 6.09
CA LEU A 232 -3.57 -9.14 4.86
C LEU A 232 -3.68 -7.66 4.46
N MET A 233 -3.81 -6.75 5.43
CA MET A 233 -3.79 -5.31 5.16
C MET A 233 -2.49 -4.88 4.46
N GLY A 234 -1.34 -5.44 4.86
CA GLY A 234 -0.05 -5.18 4.24
C GLY A 234 0.01 -5.68 2.79
N VAL A 235 -0.52 -6.88 2.53
CA VAL A 235 -0.67 -7.41 1.17
C VAL A 235 -1.56 -6.51 0.32
N ALA A 236 -2.71 -6.10 0.85
CA ALA A 236 -3.66 -5.25 0.14
C ALA A 236 -3.08 -3.89 -0.23
N PHE A 237 -2.35 -3.26 0.70
CA PHE A 237 -1.67 -2.00 0.43
C PHE A 237 -0.54 -2.12 -0.58
N THR A 238 0.20 -3.22 -0.55
CA THR A 238 1.21 -3.52 -1.57
C THR A 238 0.56 -3.61 -2.95
N LEU A 239 -0.56 -4.34 -3.06
CA LEU A 239 -1.30 -4.46 -4.31
C LEU A 239 -1.83 -3.12 -4.82
N ILE A 240 -2.38 -2.28 -3.94
CA ILE A 240 -2.85 -0.93 -4.30
C ILE A 240 -1.70 -0.10 -4.89
N ASN A 241 -0.50 -0.17 -4.30
CA ASN A 241 0.65 0.58 -4.79
C ASN A 241 1.13 0.07 -6.14
N ILE A 242 1.31 -1.24 -6.29
CA ILE A 242 1.66 -1.85 -7.58
C ILE A 242 0.63 -1.44 -8.64
N THR A 243 -0.66 -1.41 -8.30
CA THR A 243 -1.73 -0.97 -9.22
C THR A 243 -1.60 0.50 -9.60
N LYS A 244 -1.31 1.38 -8.64
CA LYS A 244 -1.09 2.81 -8.90
C LYS A 244 0.15 3.03 -9.75
N ASP A 245 1.25 2.34 -9.46
CA ASP A 245 2.50 2.45 -10.18
C ASP A 245 2.37 1.91 -11.61
N PHE A 246 1.63 0.82 -11.79
CA PHE A 246 1.30 0.30 -13.11
C PHE A 246 0.45 1.29 -13.92
N LYS A 247 -0.60 1.87 -13.32
CA LYS A 247 -1.42 2.91 -13.97
C LYS A 247 -0.61 4.16 -14.28
N ARG A 248 0.31 4.57 -13.40
CA ARG A 248 1.23 5.69 -13.64
C ARG A 248 2.17 5.38 -14.80
N SER A 249 2.67 4.15 -14.87
CA SER A 249 3.58 3.71 -15.92
C SER A 249 2.90 3.67 -17.29
N GLN A 250 1.65 3.21 -17.38
CA GLN A 250 0.87 3.29 -18.63
C GLN A 250 0.66 4.73 -19.12
N ASN A 251 0.61 5.70 -18.19
CA ASN A 251 0.45 7.11 -18.53
C ASN A 251 1.78 7.80 -18.89
N LEU A 252 2.94 7.14 -18.77
CA LEU A 252 4.24 7.75 -19.10
C LEU A 252 4.32 8.15 -20.57
N GLU A 253 3.80 7.34 -21.49
CA GLU A 253 3.82 7.66 -22.93
C GLU A 253 2.99 8.92 -23.23
N ARG A 254 1.84 9.08 -22.57
CA ARG A 254 1.01 10.27 -22.71
C ARG A 254 1.72 11.51 -22.15
N VAL A 255 2.37 11.36 -20.99
CA VAL A 255 3.15 12.45 -20.37
C VAL A 255 4.33 12.85 -21.25
N GLU A 256 5.04 11.88 -21.85
CA GLU A 256 6.13 12.15 -22.78
C GLU A 256 5.65 12.93 -24.01
N LYS A 257 4.52 12.53 -24.62
CA LYS A 257 3.90 13.26 -25.73
C LYS A 257 3.54 14.70 -25.35
N GLU A 258 2.97 14.91 -24.18
CA GLU A 258 2.65 16.25 -23.67
C GLU A 258 3.91 17.10 -23.43
N ILE A 259 4.98 16.51 -22.89
CA ILE A 259 6.27 17.20 -22.72
C ILE A 259 6.87 17.62 -24.06
N LEU A 260 6.82 16.74 -25.07
CA LEU A 260 7.30 17.06 -26.42
C LEU A 260 6.46 18.18 -27.07
N ALA A 261 5.14 18.12 -26.94
CA ALA A 261 4.25 19.17 -27.42
C ALA A 261 4.50 20.51 -26.72
N LEU A 262 4.72 20.50 -25.40
CA LEU A 262 5.04 21.68 -24.62
C LEU A 262 6.40 22.27 -25.03
N LYS A 263 7.41 21.43 -25.28
CA LYS A 263 8.72 21.86 -25.79
C LYS A 263 8.57 22.57 -27.15
N GLU A 264 7.80 22.00 -28.06
CA GLU A 264 7.54 22.61 -29.38
C GLU A 264 6.81 23.96 -29.25
N ASN A 265 5.82 24.04 -28.35
CA ASN A 265 5.15 25.29 -28.03
C ASN A 265 6.10 26.33 -27.44
N SER A 266 7.04 25.93 -26.58
CA SER A 266 8.04 26.83 -26.01
C SER A 266 8.98 27.39 -27.09
N VAL A 267 9.41 26.57 -28.05
CA VAL A 267 10.22 27.05 -29.19
C VAL A 267 9.43 28.07 -30.00
N ARG A 268 8.17 27.77 -30.36
CA ARG A 268 7.28 28.71 -31.06
C ARG A 268 7.07 30.01 -30.28
N MET A 269 7.05 29.94 -28.95
CA MET A 269 6.90 31.11 -28.09
C MET A 269 8.17 31.97 -28.08
N CYS A 270 9.35 31.37 -28.03
CA CYS A 270 10.63 32.07 -28.18
C CYS A 270 10.71 32.81 -29.52
N ASP A 271 10.34 32.16 -30.64
CA ASP A 271 10.35 32.80 -31.96
C ASP A 271 9.39 34.01 -32.03
N ARG A 272 8.23 33.90 -31.38
CA ARG A 272 7.26 35.01 -31.29
C ARG A 272 7.78 36.14 -30.41
N TYR A 273 8.43 35.80 -29.30
CA TYR A 273 9.04 36.77 -28.39
C TYR A 273 10.14 37.56 -29.11
N GLU A 274 11.02 36.88 -29.85
CA GLU A 274 12.08 37.53 -30.64
C GLU A 274 11.51 38.49 -31.70
N LYS A 275 10.42 38.11 -32.37
CA LYS A 275 9.72 39.01 -33.31
C LYS A 275 9.14 40.25 -32.63
N VAL A 276 8.58 40.09 -31.43
CA VAL A 276 8.06 41.21 -30.63
C VAL A 276 9.20 42.12 -30.20
N GLU A 277 10.32 41.57 -29.74
CA GLU A 277 11.51 42.31 -29.35
C GLU A 277 12.05 43.16 -30.51
N ASN A 278 12.22 42.56 -31.69
CA ASN A 278 12.67 43.26 -32.90
C ASN A 278 11.71 44.39 -33.31
N THR A 279 10.41 44.18 -33.15
CA THR A 279 9.38 45.19 -33.43
C THR A 279 9.49 46.36 -32.43
N LEU A 280 9.67 46.07 -31.14
CA LEU A 280 9.85 47.09 -30.11
C LEU A 280 11.12 47.91 -30.33
N GLN A 281 12.24 47.28 -30.69
CA GLN A 281 13.47 47.99 -31.04
C GLN A 281 13.26 48.94 -32.23
N THR A 282 12.52 48.49 -33.24
CA THR A 282 12.16 49.31 -34.41
C THR A 282 11.30 50.50 -34.02
N LEU A 283 10.25 50.28 -33.20
CA LEU A 283 9.39 51.34 -32.68
C LEU A 283 10.16 52.34 -31.82
N GLN A 284 11.07 51.87 -30.97
CA GLN A 284 11.91 52.73 -30.14
C GLN A 284 12.81 53.63 -30.99
N ARG A 285 13.37 53.10 -32.09
CA ARG A 285 14.14 53.90 -33.06
C ARG A 285 13.26 54.95 -33.73
N GLN A 286 12.09 54.56 -34.24
CA GLN A 286 11.15 55.49 -34.88
C GLN A 286 10.69 56.60 -33.92
N TYR A 287 10.41 56.26 -32.67
CA TYR A 287 10.06 57.22 -31.63
C TYR A 287 11.18 58.25 -31.38
N ARG A 288 12.44 57.78 -31.32
CA ARG A 288 13.60 58.67 -31.18
C ARG A 288 13.77 59.61 -32.38
N GLU A 289 13.62 59.10 -33.60
CA GLU A 289 13.68 59.89 -34.83
C GLU A 289 12.57 60.95 -34.91
N LEU A 290 11.36 60.60 -34.45
CA LEU A 290 10.25 61.53 -34.35
C LEU A 290 10.54 62.65 -33.34
N GLY A 291 11.09 62.32 -32.17
CA GLY A 291 11.50 63.32 -31.18
C GLY A 291 12.52 64.33 -31.73
N ILE A 292 13.52 63.85 -32.50
CA ILE A 292 14.48 64.74 -33.19
C ILE A 292 13.77 65.66 -34.18
N SER A 293 12.84 65.13 -34.97
CA SER A 293 12.07 65.93 -35.94
C SER A 293 11.20 66.98 -35.27
N VAL A 294 10.54 66.63 -34.15
CA VAL A 294 9.73 67.57 -33.37
C VAL A 294 10.60 68.70 -32.81
N HIS A 295 11.75 68.39 -32.20
CA HIS A 295 12.67 69.43 -31.71
C HIS A 295 13.17 70.35 -32.83
N LYS A 296 13.54 69.80 -34.00
CA LYS A 296 13.95 70.63 -35.15
C LYS A 296 12.84 71.57 -35.63
N ILE A 297 11.58 71.13 -35.58
CA ILE A 297 10.43 71.97 -35.93
C ILE A 297 10.26 73.07 -34.87
N ASP A 298 10.33 72.72 -33.59
CA ASP A 298 10.21 73.66 -32.47
C ASP A 298 11.30 74.74 -32.52
N ASP A 299 12.57 74.34 -32.68
CA ASP A 299 13.73 75.24 -32.84
C ASP A 299 13.52 76.21 -34.01
N ARG A 300 13.02 75.70 -35.15
CA ARG A 300 12.79 76.51 -36.35
C ARG A 300 11.62 77.47 -36.20
N ILE A 301 10.57 77.07 -35.47
CA ILE A 301 9.46 77.96 -35.11
C ILE A 301 9.98 79.08 -34.21
N GLY A 302 10.80 78.75 -33.21
CA GLY A 302 11.46 79.74 -32.34
C GLY A 302 12.28 80.76 -33.12
N GLN A 303 13.18 80.30 -34.01
CA GLN A 303 13.99 81.17 -34.87
C GLN A 303 13.16 82.13 -35.73
N ILE A 304 12.03 81.66 -36.28
CA ILE A 304 11.10 82.49 -37.06
C ILE A 304 10.41 83.53 -36.18
N TYR A 305 10.00 83.15 -34.96
CA TYR A 305 9.32 84.04 -34.03
C TYR A 305 10.24 85.14 -33.48
N ASP A 306 11.51 84.82 -33.22
CA ASP A 306 12.50 85.74 -32.68
C ASP A 306 13.13 86.68 -33.73
N GLY A 307 12.77 86.51 -35.01
CA GLY A 307 13.18 87.40 -36.10
C GLY A 307 14.62 87.19 -36.60
N GLU A 308 15.21 86.01 -36.34
CA GLU A 308 16.59 85.67 -36.73
C GLU A 308 16.71 84.93 -38.09
N ALA A 309 15.63 84.90 -38.89
CA ALA A 309 15.56 84.19 -40.17
C ALA A 309 15.94 85.04 -41.40
#